data_AF-A0A3M7P9H7-F1
#
_entry.id   AF-A0A3M7P9H7-F1
#
_cell.length_a   1.000
_cell.length_b   1.000
_cell.length_c   1.000
_cell.angle_alpha   90.00
_cell.angle_beta   90.00
_cell.angle_gamma   90.00
#
_symmetry.space_group_name_H-M   'P 1'
#
loop_
_entity.id
_entity.type
_entity.pdbx_description
1 polymer ?
#
loop_
_entity_poly.entity_id
_entity_poly.type
_entity_poly.pdbx_seq_one_letter_code
_entity_poly.pdbx_strand_id
1 'polypeptide(L)'
;MSLQWTLVASFLYIEIAFIILLLLPIISPTRWQSIFKSRLVAGLTSYARLYFNGILIALVFLLIDAIREITRHKTKSGQDQASMNMEQIKEFRAQRNFYISGTALILWFVLKRLIVLIQRLAQLNAENKAILKQAESASKTARDLMDASKKDEEKSKKNNSEIEQEVMKKQDEIKRLNKELEVTKLDLEAMKRQSENLAKEYDNLSGENSKLTRKLEQLEYQDQGETKKDN
;
A
#
# COMPACT_ATOMS: atom_id res chain seq x y z
N MET A 1 49.68 16.19 -42.32
CA MET A 1 49.37 14.94 -41.58
C MET A 1 48.61 14.04 -42.52
N SER A 2 48.84 12.72 -42.53
CA SER A 2 48.03 11.85 -43.40
C SER A 2 46.58 11.83 -42.93
N LEU A 3 45.65 11.59 -43.87
CA LEU A 3 44.20 11.61 -43.62
C LEU A 3 43.76 10.69 -42.47
N GLN A 4 44.47 9.57 -42.26
CA GLN A 4 44.20 8.66 -41.15
C GLN A 4 44.37 9.35 -39.79
N TRP A 5 45.46 10.10 -39.58
CA TRP A 5 45.79 10.71 -38.29
C TRP A 5 44.90 11.93 -37.99
N THR A 6 44.42 12.62 -39.03
CA THR A 6 43.41 13.67 -38.87
C THR A 6 42.06 13.10 -38.48
N LEU A 7 41.69 11.92 -38.99
CA LEU A 7 40.46 11.22 -38.60
C LEU A 7 40.52 10.77 -37.14
N VAL A 8 41.63 10.17 -36.71
CA VAL A 8 41.83 9.77 -35.30
C VAL A 8 41.81 10.98 -34.36
N ALA A 9 42.45 12.08 -34.74
CA ALA A 9 42.41 13.31 -33.96
C ALA A 9 40.98 13.89 -33.87
N SER A 10 40.23 13.87 -34.97
CA SER A 10 38.83 14.32 -34.98
C SER A 10 37.96 13.45 -34.08
N PHE A 11 38.16 12.13 -34.11
CA PHE A 11 37.48 11.18 -33.23
C PHE A 11 37.80 11.48 -31.75
N LEU A 12 39.08 11.69 -31.42
CA LEU A 12 39.50 12.07 -30.07
C LEU A 12 38.81 13.35 -29.57
N TYR A 13 38.71 14.38 -30.40
CA TYR A 13 38.03 15.62 -30.00
C TYR A 13 36.54 15.41 -29.74
N ILE A 14 35.89 14.57 -30.55
CA ILE A 14 34.49 14.19 -30.32
C ILE A 14 34.34 13.43 -29.00
N GLU A 15 35.23 12.49 -28.70
CA GLU A 15 35.22 11.76 -27.43
C GLU A 15 35.37 12.70 -26.23
N ILE A 16 36.33 13.62 -26.28
CA ILE A 16 36.56 14.61 -25.21
C ILE A 16 35.31 15.46 -25.02
N ALA A 17 34.74 16.02 -26.10
CA ALA A 17 33.54 16.83 -26.03
C ALA A 17 32.35 16.04 -25.44
N PHE A 18 32.19 14.78 -25.85
CA PHE A 18 31.11 13.93 -25.35
C PHE A 18 31.32 13.55 -23.88
N ILE A 19 32.55 13.25 -23.44
CA ILE A 19 32.86 12.99 -22.02
C ILE A 19 32.59 14.22 -21.16
N ILE A 20 33.01 15.41 -21.60
CA ILE A 20 32.73 16.66 -20.89
C ILE A 20 31.22 16.88 -20.79
N LEU A 21 30.49 16.67 -21.88
CA LEU A 21 29.03 16.76 -21.90
C LEU A 21 28.37 15.76 -20.92
N LEU A 22 28.89 14.54 -20.82
CA LEU A 22 28.39 13.51 -19.89
C LEU A 22 28.75 13.79 -18.42
N LEU A 23 29.92 14.39 -18.16
CA LEU A 23 30.39 14.72 -16.81
C LEU A 23 29.73 15.97 -16.24
N LEU A 24 29.27 16.89 -17.11
CA LEU A 24 28.61 18.10 -16.66
C LEU A 24 27.31 17.78 -15.91
N PRO A 25 27.10 18.35 -14.71
CA PRO A 25 25.89 18.13 -13.91
C PRO A 25 24.62 18.77 -14.51
N ILE A 26 24.69 19.29 -15.73
CA ILE A 26 23.60 19.99 -16.42
C ILE A 26 22.46 19.02 -16.80
N ILE A 27 22.79 17.75 -17.07
CA ILE A 27 21.83 16.78 -17.61
C ILE A 27 21.66 15.64 -16.61
N SER A 28 20.45 15.49 -16.06
CA SER A 28 20.16 14.41 -15.13
C SER A 28 20.29 13.03 -15.78
N PRO A 29 20.67 11.98 -15.02
CA PRO A 29 20.75 10.60 -15.54
C PRO A 29 19.43 10.12 -16.16
N THR A 30 18.30 10.61 -15.67
CA THR A 30 16.96 10.28 -16.19
C THR A 30 16.71 10.85 -17.59
N ARG A 31 17.22 12.05 -17.90
CA ARG A 31 17.12 12.64 -19.24
C ARG A 31 18.00 11.89 -20.23
N TRP A 32 19.23 11.57 -19.83
CA TRP A 32 20.11 10.70 -20.61
C TRP A 32 19.47 9.35 -20.91
N GLN A 33 18.81 8.72 -19.92
CA GLN A 33 18.12 7.45 -20.12
C GLN A 33 16.98 7.55 -21.15
N SER A 34 16.24 8.67 -21.18
CA SER A 34 15.19 8.89 -22.18
C SER A 34 15.77 9.05 -23.59
N ILE A 35 16.89 9.77 -23.72
CA ILE A 35 17.63 9.90 -25.00
C ILE A 35 18.15 8.52 -25.44
N PHE A 36 18.77 7.75 -24.54
CA PHE A 36 19.29 6.42 -24.85
C PHE A 36 18.20 5.39 -25.17
N LYS A 37 16.97 5.55 -24.64
CA LYS A 37 15.82 4.69 -24.95
C LYS A 37 15.05 5.12 -26.21
N SER A 38 15.40 6.25 -26.82
CA SER A 38 14.74 6.72 -28.04
C SER A 38 14.95 5.75 -29.19
N ARG A 39 13.96 5.58 -30.07
CA ARG A 39 13.95 4.56 -31.15
C ARG A 39 15.22 4.56 -32.02
N LEU A 40 15.79 5.73 -32.28
CA LEU A 40 17.04 5.87 -33.03
C LEU A 40 18.25 5.26 -32.29
N VAL A 41 18.36 5.54 -30.99
CA VAL A 41 19.44 5.02 -30.16
C VAL A 41 19.21 3.55 -29.83
N ALA A 42 17.96 3.11 -29.70
CA ALA A 42 17.62 1.70 -29.51
C ALA A 42 18.12 0.82 -30.68
N GLY A 43 17.91 1.27 -31.92
CA GLY A 43 18.46 0.60 -33.11
C GLY A 43 20.00 0.58 -33.11
N LEU A 44 20.63 1.68 -32.70
CA LEU A 44 22.09 1.76 -32.57
C LEU A 44 22.62 0.87 -31.43
N THR A 45 21.89 0.73 -30.32
CA THR A 45 22.28 -0.10 -29.18
C THR A 45 22.27 -1.60 -29.49
N SER A 46 21.38 -2.07 -30.38
CA SER A 46 21.37 -3.47 -30.82
C SER A 46 22.68 -3.88 -31.48
N TYR A 47 23.27 -2.98 -32.28
CA TYR A 47 24.57 -3.19 -32.92
C TYR A 47 25.73 -2.55 -32.14
N ALA A 48 25.46 -1.87 -31.03
CA ALA A 48 26.48 -1.12 -30.30
C ALA A 48 27.61 -2.02 -29.85
N ARG A 49 27.34 -3.26 -29.42
CA ARG A 49 28.42 -4.20 -29.04
C ARG A 49 29.40 -4.45 -30.18
N LEU A 50 28.90 -4.59 -31.41
CA LEU A 50 29.73 -4.79 -32.60
C LEU A 50 30.49 -3.51 -32.96
N TYR A 51 29.82 -2.36 -33.02
CA TYR A 51 30.48 -1.07 -33.28
C TYR A 51 31.54 -0.71 -32.22
N PHE A 52 31.23 -0.93 -30.93
CA PHE A 52 32.14 -0.68 -29.82
C PHE A 52 33.42 -1.51 -29.93
N ASN A 53 33.27 -2.80 -30.22
CA ASN A 53 34.41 -3.69 -30.37
C ASN A 53 35.17 -3.41 -31.68
N GLY A 54 34.48 -3.07 -32.77
CA GLY A 54 35.11 -2.73 -34.05
C GLY A 54 35.99 -1.49 -33.97
N ILE A 55 35.48 -0.40 -33.37
CA ILE A 55 36.26 0.83 -33.16
C ILE A 55 37.43 0.57 -32.19
N LEU A 56 37.22 -0.23 -31.15
CA LEU A 56 38.29 -0.62 -30.22
C LEU A 56 39.42 -1.37 -30.94
N ILE A 57 39.07 -2.34 -31.78
CA ILE A 57 40.05 -3.09 -32.57
C ILE A 57 40.80 -2.14 -33.52
N ALA A 58 40.10 -1.23 -34.20
CA ALA A 58 40.72 -0.24 -35.08
C ALA A 58 41.68 0.68 -34.33
N LEU A 59 41.32 1.17 -33.14
CA LEU A 59 42.18 1.99 -32.29
C LEU A 59 43.42 1.22 -31.80
N VAL A 60 43.27 -0.05 -31.43
CA VAL A 60 44.40 -0.92 -31.08
C VAL A 60 45.34 -1.12 -32.26
N PHE A 61 44.81 -1.36 -33.47
CA PHE A 61 45.63 -1.48 -34.68
C PHE A 61 46.40 -0.19 -34.98
N LEU A 62 45.76 0.98 -34.88
CA LEU A 62 46.41 2.28 -35.04
C LEU A 62 47.47 2.55 -33.97
N LEU A 63 47.25 2.10 -32.74
CA LEU A 63 48.24 2.19 -31.67
C LEU A 63 49.45 1.31 -31.97
N ILE A 64 49.24 0.07 -32.44
CA ILE A 64 50.32 -0.84 -32.86
C ILE A 64 51.11 -0.23 -34.03
N ASP A 65 50.42 0.37 -35.01
CA ASP A 65 51.05 1.05 -36.14
C ASP A 65 51.92 2.23 -35.67
N ALA A 66 51.40 3.06 -34.76
CA ALA A 66 52.17 4.16 -34.16
C ALA A 66 53.39 3.67 -33.37
N ILE A 67 53.25 2.60 -32.59
CA ILE A 67 54.36 1.98 -31.85
C ILE A 67 55.42 1.46 -32.82
N ARG A 68 54.99 0.76 -33.89
CA ARG A 68 55.88 0.24 -34.93
C ARG A 68 56.60 1.37 -35.66
N GLU A 69 55.94 2.48 -35.93
CA GLU A 69 56.53 3.66 -36.54
C GLU A 69 57.61 4.26 -35.62
N ILE A 70 57.35 4.39 -34.32
CA ILE A 70 58.35 4.89 -33.34
C ILE A 70 59.55 3.95 -33.24
N THR A 71 59.36 2.63 -33.19
CA THR A 71 60.47 1.67 -33.05
C THR A 71 61.31 1.55 -34.33
N ARG A 72 60.69 1.66 -35.50
CA ARG A 72 61.38 1.61 -36.81
C ARG A 72 62.38 2.76 -36.99
N HIS A 73 62.09 3.95 -36.48
CA HIS A 73 62.97 5.11 -36.64
C HIS A 73 64.19 5.05 -35.71
N LYS A 74 64.11 4.34 -34.57
CA LYS A 74 65.25 4.15 -33.65
C LYS A 74 66.39 3.29 -34.23
N THR A 75 66.15 2.48 -35.25
CA THR A 75 67.13 1.52 -35.81
C THR A 75 67.83 2.05 -37.07
N LYS A 76 67.39 3.21 -37.61
CA LYS A 76 67.92 3.81 -38.84
C LYS A 76 68.46 5.20 -38.53
N SER A 77 69.61 5.29 -37.88
CA SER A 77 70.36 6.54 -37.73
C SER A 77 71.38 6.61 -38.88
N GLY A 78 71.04 7.38 -39.93
CA GLY A 78 71.87 7.59 -41.11
C GLY A 78 72.91 8.71 -40.92
N GLN A 79 74.05 8.55 -41.60
CA GLN A 79 75.34 9.24 -41.40
C GLN A 79 75.41 10.75 -41.77
N ASP A 80 74.36 11.37 -42.32
CA ASP A 80 74.40 12.77 -42.80
C ASP A 80 73.52 13.73 -41.97
N GLN A 81 73.98 14.97 -41.78
CA GLN A 81 73.34 15.98 -40.92
C GLN A 81 72.00 16.50 -41.48
N ALA A 82 71.82 16.52 -42.80
CA ALA A 82 70.55 16.85 -43.43
C ALA A 82 69.51 15.72 -43.29
N SER A 83 69.94 14.45 -43.34
CA SER A 83 69.08 13.31 -43.05
C SER A 83 68.69 13.23 -41.57
N MET A 84 69.58 13.59 -40.65
CA MET A 84 69.27 13.67 -39.21
C MET A 84 68.11 14.64 -38.92
N ASN A 85 68.12 15.83 -39.51
CA ASN A 85 67.04 16.81 -39.30
C ASN A 85 65.69 16.31 -39.85
N MET A 86 65.70 15.59 -40.97
CA MET A 86 64.50 15.02 -41.58
C MET A 86 63.97 13.79 -40.80
N GLU A 87 64.86 13.01 -40.19
CA GLU A 87 64.53 11.88 -39.32
C GLU A 87 63.91 12.35 -38.00
N GLN A 88 64.48 13.38 -37.36
CA GLN A 88 63.92 13.99 -36.16
C GLN A 88 62.47 14.48 -36.37
N ILE A 89 62.16 15.11 -37.51
CA ILE A 89 60.80 15.55 -37.83
C ILE A 89 59.82 14.37 -37.96
N LYS A 90 60.27 13.21 -38.44
CA LYS A 90 59.44 12.00 -38.54
C LYS A 90 59.24 11.36 -37.17
N GLU A 91 60.25 11.36 -36.31
CA GLU A 91 60.16 10.89 -34.94
C GLU A 91 59.15 11.69 -34.11
N PHE A 92 59.20 13.02 -34.19
CA PHE A 92 58.21 13.88 -33.53
C PHE A 92 56.78 13.61 -34.03
N ARG A 93 56.62 13.30 -35.32
CA ARG A 93 55.33 12.95 -35.91
C ARG A 93 54.80 11.62 -35.36
N ALA A 94 55.66 10.60 -35.28
CA ALA A 94 55.30 9.28 -34.77
C ALA A 94 54.95 9.33 -33.27
N GLN A 95 55.73 10.06 -32.46
CA GLN A 95 55.45 10.28 -31.04
C GLN A 95 54.08 10.94 -30.83
N ARG A 96 53.77 12.02 -31.57
CA ARG A 96 52.48 12.70 -31.48
C ARG A 96 51.32 11.77 -31.83
N ASN A 97 51.45 10.99 -32.90
CA ASN A 97 50.42 10.06 -33.34
C ASN A 97 50.15 8.96 -32.32
N PHE A 98 51.19 8.47 -31.63
CA PHE A 98 51.07 7.53 -30.51
C PHE A 98 50.30 8.13 -29.34
N TYR A 99 50.59 9.39 -28.95
CA TYR A 99 49.83 10.04 -27.87
C TYR A 99 48.35 10.21 -28.24
N ILE A 100 48.06 10.65 -29.47
CA ILE A 100 46.69 10.83 -29.95
C ILE A 100 45.91 9.49 -29.93
N SER A 101 46.48 8.42 -30.48
CA SER A 101 45.82 7.10 -30.52
C SER A 101 45.72 6.46 -29.14
N GLY A 102 46.75 6.60 -28.30
CA GLY A 102 46.75 6.10 -26.92
C GLY A 102 45.71 6.80 -26.05
N THR A 103 45.62 8.13 -26.11
CA THR A 103 44.60 8.88 -25.37
C THR A 103 43.20 8.55 -25.87
N ALA A 104 42.98 8.44 -27.19
CA ALA A 104 41.68 8.06 -27.73
C ALA A 104 41.24 6.67 -27.25
N LEU A 105 42.15 5.70 -27.24
CA LEU A 105 41.87 4.35 -26.75
C LEU A 105 41.45 4.36 -25.27
N ILE A 106 42.14 5.12 -24.41
CA ILE A 106 41.80 5.23 -22.99
C ILE A 106 40.44 5.92 -22.82
N LEU A 107 40.20 7.02 -23.52
CA LEU A 107 38.94 7.75 -23.46
C LEU A 107 37.77 6.90 -23.97
N TRP A 108 37.99 6.04 -24.96
CA TRP A 108 36.97 5.11 -25.42
C TRP A 108 36.50 4.14 -24.32
N PHE A 109 37.44 3.61 -23.51
CA PHE A 109 37.10 2.79 -22.36
C PHE A 109 36.35 3.58 -21.28
N VAL A 110 36.80 4.80 -20.99
CA VAL A 110 36.14 5.70 -20.04
C VAL A 110 34.71 5.99 -20.51
N LEU A 111 34.53 6.31 -21.79
CA LEU A 111 33.24 6.59 -22.39
C LEU A 111 32.28 5.41 -22.24
N LYS A 112 32.72 4.21 -22.63
CA LYS A 112 31.93 2.99 -22.48
C LYS A 112 31.51 2.78 -21.03
N ARG A 113 32.43 2.97 -20.09
CA ARG A 113 32.15 2.83 -18.66
C ARG A 113 31.15 3.87 -18.17
N LEU A 114 31.30 5.13 -18.56
CA LEU A 114 30.41 6.23 -18.17
C LEU A 114 28.98 6.00 -18.67
N ILE A 115 28.80 5.60 -19.94
CA ILE A 115 27.46 5.34 -20.49
C ILE A 115 26.75 4.25 -19.70
N VAL A 116 27.43 3.13 -19.41
CA VAL A 116 26.87 2.03 -18.61
C VAL A 116 26.54 2.48 -17.19
N LEU A 117 27.41 3.27 -16.56
CA LEU A 117 27.17 3.79 -15.21
C LEU A 117 25.95 4.72 -15.16
N ILE A 118 25.79 5.62 -16.13
CA ILE A 118 24.64 6.52 -16.21
C ILE A 118 23.34 5.73 -16.40
N GLN A 119 23.35 4.71 -17.27
CA GLN A 119 22.18 3.86 -17.48
C GLN A 119 21.77 3.12 -16.19
N ARG A 120 22.74 2.57 -15.45
CA ARG A 120 22.50 1.91 -14.15
C ARG A 120 22.00 2.89 -13.10
N LEU A 121 22.61 4.07 -13.00
CA LEU A 121 22.17 5.12 -12.07
C LEU A 121 20.74 5.59 -12.38
N ALA A 122 20.37 5.67 -13.65
CA ALA A 122 19.03 6.06 -14.04
C ALA A 122 17.99 4.98 -13.71
N GLN A 123 18.31 3.69 -13.93
CA GLN A 123 17.49 2.55 -13.48
C GLN A 123 17.32 2.55 -11.97
N LEU A 124 18.42 2.66 -11.22
CA LEU A 124 18.39 2.68 -9.75
C LEU A 124 17.58 3.86 -9.20
N ASN A 125 17.69 5.04 -9.81
CA ASN A 125 16.87 6.20 -9.43
C ASN A 125 15.38 5.99 -9.73
N ALA A 126 15.03 5.32 -10.83
CA ALA A 126 13.65 4.99 -11.14
C ALA A 126 13.09 3.95 -10.16
N GLU A 127 13.87 2.93 -9.83
CA GLU A 127 13.53 1.90 -8.84
C GLU A 127 13.34 2.50 -7.45
N ASN A 128 14.27 3.32 -6.97
CA ASN A 128 14.13 4.01 -5.68
C ASN A 128 12.88 4.89 -5.63
N LYS A 129 12.56 5.63 -6.69
CA LYS A 129 11.32 6.42 -6.75
C LYS A 129 10.07 5.54 -6.71
N ALA A 130 10.09 4.39 -7.38
CA ALA A 130 8.98 3.44 -7.33
C ALA A 130 8.81 2.84 -5.94
N ILE A 131 9.91 2.44 -5.29
CA ILE A 131 9.92 1.90 -3.92
C ILE A 131 9.40 2.93 -2.93
N LEU A 132 9.86 4.18 -2.99
CA LEU A 132 9.38 5.25 -2.11
C LEU A 132 7.88 5.48 -2.28
N LYS A 133 7.38 5.52 -3.52
CA LYS A 133 5.95 5.66 -3.80
C LYS A 133 5.14 4.45 -3.28
N GLN A 134 5.69 3.24 -3.40
CA GLN A 134 5.07 2.04 -2.88
C GLN A 134 5.01 2.04 -1.35
N ALA A 135 6.09 2.44 -0.68
CA ALA A 135 6.15 2.57 0.77
C ALA A 135 5.20 3.64 1.30
N GLU A 136 5.09 4.78 0.62
CA GLU A 136 4.13 5.83 0.93
C GLU A 136 2.68 5.34 0.77
N SER A 137 2.38 4.67 -0.35
CA SER A 137 1.05 4.11 -0.59
C SER A 137 0.68 3.05 0.46
N ALA A 138 1.60 2.15 0.80
CA ALA A 138 1.37 1.12 1.82
C ALA A 138 1.17 1.74 3.21
N SER A 139 1.95 2.77 3.55
CA SER A 139 1.80 3.50 4.81
C SER A 139 0.47 4.25 4.88
N LYS A 140 0.02 4.83 3.76
CA LYS A 140 -1.28 5.48 3.68
C LYS A 140 -2.42 4.47 3.86
N THR A 141 -2.40 3.35 3.14
CA THR A 141 -3.38 2.28 3.31
C THR A 141 -3.38 1.74 4.74
N ALA A 142 -2.22 1.55 5.36
CA ALA A 142 -2.12 1.11 6.75
C ALA A 142 -2.75 2.13 7.72
N ARG A 143 -2.53 3.43 7.52
CA ARG A 143 -3.17 4.50 8.30
C ARG A 143 -4.68 4.52 8.10
N ASP A 144 -5.14 4.45 6.86
CA ASP A 144 -6.57 4.46 6.53
C ASP A 144 -7.28 3.24 7.17
N LEU A 145 -6.65 2.06 7.14
CA LEU A 145 -7.15 0.87 7.83
C LEU A 145 -7.16 1.04 9.35
N MET A 146 -6.10 1.60 9.94
CA MET A 146 -6.01 1.80 11.38
C MET A 146 -7.05 2.82 11.89
N ASP A 147 -7.32 3.86 11.12
CA ASP A 147 -8.36 4.85 11.43
C ASP A 147 -9.77 4.28 11.22
N ALA A 148 -9.97 3.42 10.22
CA ALA A 148 -11.22 2.69 10.04
C ALA A 148 -11.47 1.73 11.22
N SER A 149 -10.47 0.95 11.63
CA SER A 149 -10.55 0.07 12.80
C SER A 149 -10.88 0.84 14.08
N LYS A 150 -10.26 2.01 14.31
CA LYS A 150 -10.58 2.87 15.47
C LYS A 150 -12.03 3.36 15.44
N LYS A 151 -12.53 3.79 14.29
CA LYS A 151 -13.93 4.23 14.14
C LYS A 151 -14.91 3.10 14.39
N ASP A 152 -14.60 1.89 13.92
CA ASP A 152 -15.44 0.71 14.16
C ASP A 152 -15.40 0.28 15.62
N GLU A 153 -14.24 0.34 16.28
CA GLU A 153 -14.12 0.10 17.72
C GLU A 153 -14.92 1.13 18.55
N GLU A 154 -14.86 2.42 18.20
CA GLU A 154 -15.63 3.47 18.88
C GLU A 154 -17.14 3.28 18.69
N LYS A 155 -17.59 2.96 17.47
CA LYS A 155 -19.00 2.64 17.20
C LYS A 155 -19.46 1.41 17.96
N SER A 156 -18.64 0.36 17.98
CA SER A 156 -18.94 -0.88 18.69
C SER A 156 -19.07 -0.64 20.20
N LYS A 157 -18.13 0.11 20.80
CA LYS A 157 -18.21 0.50 22.23
C LYS A 157 -19.46 1.31 22.54
N LYS A 158 -19.79 2.28 21.69
CA LYS A 158 -21.00 3.10 21.87
C LYS A 158 -22.26 2.24 21.81
N ASN A 159 -22.40 1.42 20.77
CA ASN A 159 -23.55 0.52 20.61
C ASN A 159 -23.67 -0.46 21.78
N ASN A 160 -22.55 -1.05 22.24
CA ASN A 160 -22.58 -1.97 23.37
C ASN A 160 -23.02 -1.27 24.67
N SER A 161 -22.56 -0.03 24.90
CA SER A 161 -23.00 0.75 26.07
C SER A 161 -24.50 1.13 26.02
N GLU A 162 -25.04 1.43 24.84
CA GLU A 162 -26.47 1.70 24.66
C GLU A 162 -27.30 0.43 24.89
N ILE A 163 -26.84 -0.71 24.37
CA ILE A 163 -27.49 -2.02 24.60
C ILE A 163 -27.47 -2.39 26.08
N GLU A 164 -26.34 -2.21 26.78
CA GLU A 164 -26.24 -2.49 28.22
C GLU A 164 -27.23 -1.64 29.04
N GLN A 165 -27.40 -0.36 28.69
CA GLN A 165 -28.39 0.51 29.33
C GLN A 165 -29.83 0.07 29.06
N GLU A 166 -30.16 -0.32 27.82
CA GLU A 166 -31.49 -0.84 27.49
C GLU A 166 -31.79 -2.16 28.20
N VAL A 167 -30.80 -3.06 28.27
CA VAL A 167 -30.93 -4.33 29.00
C VAL A 167 -31.19 -4.08 30.48
N MET A 168 -30.46 -3.16 31.12
CA MET A 168 -30.72 -2.77 32.51
C MET A 168 -32.15 -2.26 32.71
N LYS A 169 -32.61 -1.33 31.86
CA LYS A 169 -33.98 -0.77 31.96
C LYS A 169 -35.05 -1.84 31.80
N LYS A 170 -34.92 -2.71 30.80
CA LYS A 170 -35.84 -3.83 30.58
C LYS A 170 -35.83 -4.82 31.75
N GLN A 171 -34.66 -5.09 32.33
CA GLN A 171 -34.55 -5.97 33.49
C GLN A 171 -35.29 -5.39 34.71
N ASP A 172 -35.18 -4.09 34.95
CA ASP A 172 -35.90 -3.42 36.04
C ASP A 172 -37.40 -3.35 35.79
N GLU A 173 -37.83 -3.12 34.55
CA GLU A 173 -39.22 -3.18 34.15
C GLU A 173 -39.83 -4.58 34.34
N ILE A 174 -39.11 -5.63 33.95
CA ILE A 174 -39.50 -7.03 34.19
C ILE A 174 -39.64 -7.31 35.69
N LYS A 175 -38.72 -6.83 36.53
CA LYS A 175 -38.84 -6.98 37.99
C LYS A 175 -40.08 -6.28 38.53
N ARG A 176 -40.39 -5.08 38.06
CA ARG A 176 -41.57 -4.32 38.48
C ARG A 176 -42.86 -5.03 38.07
N LEU A 177 -42.95 -5.43 36.80
CA LEU A 177 -44.09 -6.18 36.26
C LEU A 177 -44.29 -7.53 36.98
N ASN A 178 -43.22 -8.26 37.30
CA ASN A 178 -43.33 -9.49 38.08
C ASN A 178 -43.88 -9.24 39.48
N LYS A 179 -43.45 -8.15 40.14
CA LYS A 179 -43.99 -7.78 41.45
C LYS A 179 -45.46 -7.38 41.38
N GLU A 180 -45.84 -6.60 40.36
CA GLU A 180 -47.24 -6.24 40.10
C GLU A 180 -48.10 -7.48 39.80
N LEU A 181 -47.58 -8.43 39.01
CA LEU A 181 -48.22 -9.72 38.71
C LEU A 181 -48.43 -10.57 39.97
N GLU A 182 -47.45 -10.59 40.87
CA GLU A 182 -47.53 -11.34 42.13
C GLU A 182 -48.62 -10.75 43.04
N VAL A 183 -48.68 -9.43 43.16
CA VAL A 183 -49.74 -8.73 43.90
C VAL A 183 -51.11 -9.02 43.28
N THR A 184 -51.25 -8.89 41.96
CA THR A 184 -52.54 -9.18 41.30
C THR A 184 -52.96 -10.64 41.43
N LYS A 185 -52.03 -11.60 41.46
CA LYS A 185 -52.35 -13.01 41.74
C LYS A 185 -52.88 -13.19 43.17
N LEU A 186 -52.25 -12.55 44.15
CA LEU A 186 -52.72 -12.57 45.54
C LEU A 186 -54.11 -11.95 45.68
N ASP A 187 -54.34 -10.80 45.03
CA ASP A 187 -55.64 -10.13 45.03
C ASP A 187 -56.72 -10.98 44.34
N LEU A 188 -56.37 -11.67 43.24
CA LEU A 188 -57.27 -12.60 42.56
C LEU A 188 -57.65 -13.78 43.48
N GLU A 189 -56.68 -14.36 44.18
CA GLU A 189 -56.93 -15.45 45.12
C GLU A 189 -57.78 -14.98 46.31
N ALA A 190 -57.50 -13.78 46.82
CA ALA A 190 -58.30 -13.16 47.87
C ALA A 190 -59.75 -12.89 47.41
N MET A 191 -59.94 -12.33 46.22
CA MET A 191 -61.27 -12.15 45.62
C MET A 191 -61.99 -13.48 45.42
N LYS A 192 -61.27 -14.52 44.97
CA LYS A 192 -61.85 -15.86 44.82
C LYS A 192 -62.36 -16.39 46.17
N ARG A 193 -61.53 -16.31 47.23
CA ARG A 193 -61.95 -16.72 48.59
C ARG A 193 -63.12 -15.88 49.10
N GLN A 194 -63.11 -14.56 48.86
CA GLN A 194 -64.22 -13.68 49.22
C GLN A 194 -65.51 -14.08 48.49
N SER A 195 -65.43 -14.40 47.19
CA SER A 195 -66.58 -14.86 46.40
C SER A 195 -67.13 -16.21 46.88
N GLU A 196 -66.24 -17.15 47.24
CA GLU A 196 -66.62 -18.46 47.80
C GLU A 196 -67.29 -18.31 49.16
N ASN A 197 -66.79 -17.42 50.02
CA ASN A 197 -67.40 -17.13 51.31
C ASN A 197 -68.75 -16.42 51.14
N LEU A 198 -68.85 -15.45 50.24
CA LEU A 198 -70.11 -14.75 49.95
C LEU A 198 -71.17 -15.73 49.41
N ALA A 199 -70.80 -16.66 48.53
CA ALA A 199 -71.71 -17.69 48.03
C ALA A 199 -72.25 -18.57 49.18
N LYS A 200 -71.40 -18.99 50.12
CA LYS A 200 -71.82 -19.76 51.30
C LYS A 200 -72.77 -18.99 52.21
N GLU A 201 -72.47 -17.71 52.50
CA GLU A 201 -73.37 -16.85 53.28
C GLU A 201 -74.72 -16.66 52.57
N TYR A 202 -74.70 -16.53 51.24
CA TYR A 202 -75.91 -16.44 50.44
C TYR A 202 -76.75 -17.73 50.52
N ASP A 203 -76.12 -18.90 50.43
CA ASP A 203 -76.78 -20.20 50.58
C ASP A 203 -77.35 -20.39 52.00
N ASN A 204 -76.61 -19.97 53.02
CA ASN A 204 -77.08 -20.00 54.42
C ASN A 204 -78.29 -19.10 54.63
N LEU A 205 -78.23 -17.85 54.17
CA LEU A 205 -79.33 -16.89 54.27
C LEU A 205 -80.56 -17.33 53.47
N SER A 206 -80.36 -17.89 52.29
CA SER A 206 -81.44 -18.51 51.49
C SER A 206 -82.08 -19.68 52.25
N GLY A 207 -81.25 -20.53 52.86
CA GLY A 207 -81.69 -21.61 53.73
C GLY A 207 -82.48 -21.12 54.95
N GLU A 208 -82.03 -20.06 55.63
CA GLU A 208 -82.76 -19.44 56.74
C GLU A 208 -84.08 -18.82 56.31
N ASN A 209 -84.09 -18.07 55.21
CA ASN A 209 -85.32 -17.54 54.62
C ASN A 209 -86.32 -18.67 54.31
N SER A 210 -85.87 -19.78 53.72
CA SER A 210 -86.75 -20.93 53.45
C SER A 210 -87.34 -21.55 54.71
N LYS A 211 -86.57 -21.61 55.82
CA LYS A 211 -87.04 -22.09 57.12
C LYS A 211 -88.03 -21.13 57.76
N LEU A 212 -87.79 -19.81 57.65
CA LEU A 212 -88.71 -18.79 58.13
C LEU A 212 -90.03 -18.82 57.36
N THR A 213 -90.00 -18.96 56.04
CA THR A 213 -91.20 -19.13 55.21
C THR A 213 -92.01 -20.36 55.65
N ARG A 214 -91.36 -21.52 55.86
CA ARG A 214 -92.05 -22.72 56.37
C ARG A 214 -92.64 -22.54 57.77
N LYS A 215 -91.97 -21.80 58.66
CA LYS A 215 -92.50 -21.49 59.99
C LYS A 215 -93.71 -20.56 59.92
N LEU A 216 -93.69 -19.57 59.03
CA LEU A 216 -94.84 -18.72 58.72
C LEU A 216 -96.02 -19.55 58.22
N GLU A 217 -95.78 -20.46 57.27
CA GLU A 217 -96.79 -21.35 56.69
C GLU A 217 -97.36 -22.34 57.74
N GLN A 218 -96.54 -22.80 58.69
CA GLN A 218 -96.98 -23.63 59.82
C GLN A 218 -97.80 -22.85 60.85
N LEU A 219 -97.46 -21.59 61.11
CA LEU A 219 -98.25 -20.70 61.98
C LEU A 219 -99.61 -20.37 61.35
N GLU A 220 -99.67 -20.16 60.04
CA GLU A 220 -100.94 -20.04 59.31
C GLU A 220 -101.79 -21.32 59.38
N TYR A 221 -101.18 -22.50 59.42
CA TYR A 221 -101.88 -23.78 59.62
C TYR A 221 -102.37 -23.99 61.06
N GLN A 222 -101.67 -23.44 62.06
CA GLN A 222 -102.05 -23.54 63.47
C GLN A 222 -103.23 -22.62 63.79
N ASP A 223 -103.32 -21.46 63.15
CA ASP A 223 -104.47 -20.53 63.23
C ASP A 223 -105.76 -21.15 62.64
N GLN A 224 -105.64 -22.07 61.66
CA GLN A 224 -106.78 -22.83 61.14
C GLN A 224 -107.20 -24.04 62.02
N GLY A 225 -106.39 -24.44 63.00
CA GLY A 225 -106.65 -25.58 63.88
C GLY A 225 -107.43 -25.23 65.17
N GLU A 226 -107.35 -23.99 65.65
CA GLU A 226 -108.01 -23.56 66.90
C GLU A 226 -109.51 -23.21 66.74
N THR A 227 -110.06 -23.22 65.52
CA THR A 227 -111.48 -22.89 65.26
C THR A 227 -112.43 -24.10 65.17
N LYS A 228 -111.99 -25.34 65.43
CA LYS A 228 -112.87 -26.54 65.39
C LYS A 228 -112.62 -27.54 66.53
N LYS A 229 -112.91 -27.15 67.77
CA LYS A 229 -113.31 -28.07 68.86
C LYS A 229 -113.97 -27.30 70.02
N ASP A 230 -115.10 -26.67 69.71
CA ASP A 230 -116.20 -26.43 70.64
C ASP A 230 -117.50 -26.48 69.82
N ASN A 231 -118.07 -27.69 69.76
CA ASN A 231 -119.46 -28.11 69.45
C ASN A 231 -119.48 -29.52 68.87
#